data_AF-A0A931CLJ9-F1
#
_entry.id   AF-A0A931CLJ9-F1
#
_cell.length_a   1.000
_cell.length_b   1.000
_cell.length_c   1.000
_cell.angle_alpha   90.00
_cell.angle_beta   90.00
_cell.angle_gamma   90.00
#
_symmetry.space_group_name_H-M   'P 1'
#
loop_
_entity.id
_entity.type
_entity.pdbx_description
1 polymer ?
#
loop_
_entity_poly.entity_id
_entity_poly.type
_entity_poly.pdbx_seq_one_letter_code
_entity_poly.pdbx_strand_id
1 'polypeptide(L)'
;MMSAAPTLETANEARRGADTYRAQWLMLVHEGMVTPGDVLTDAAGTQARPLLKLTLRQLLLAQPGWGRTRAYAIIDKVLSVADASIDRRQVTIGWLLDPRAGGRRFAAWLDAIDPRKELSAPGFPHAKKEQ
;
A
#
# COMPACT_ATOMS: atom_id res chain seq x y z
N MET A 1 -13.44 11.68 -33.42
CA MET A 1 -14.74 11.27 -32.82
C MET A 1 -14.78 11.81 -31.40
N MET A 2 -15.71 12.71 -31.08
CA MET A 2 -15.86 13.25 -29.72
C MET A 2 -16.61 12.21 -28.86
N SER A 3 -15.96 11.67 -27.82
CA SER A 3 -16.63 10.82 -26.84
C SER A 3 -17.54 11.69 -25.98
N ALA A 4 -18.85 11.41 -25.98
CA ALA A 4 -19.80 12.12 -25.13
C ALA A 4 -19.46 11.89 -23.65
N ALA A 5 -19.54 12.95 -22.84
CA ALA A 5 -19.26 12.86 -21.41
C ALA A 5 -20.21 11.83 -20.75
N PRO A 6 -19.71 11.02 -19.80
CA PRO A 6 -20.52 10.01 -19.13
C PRO A 6 -21.68 10.67 -18.37
N THR A 7 -22.84 10.02 -18.37
CA THR A 7 -24.02 10.47 -17.62
C THR A 7 -23.78 10.31 -16.11
N LEU A 8 -24.52 11.07 -15.29
CA LEU A 8 -24.43 10.94 -13.83
C LEU A 8 -24.76 9.52 -13.32
N GLU A 9 -25.69 8.84 -13.98
CA GLU A 9 -26.08 7.47 -13.66
C GLU A 9 -24.93 6.48 -13.90
N THR A 10 -24.32 6.52 -15.08
CA THR A 10 -23.16 5.68 -15.41
C THR A 10 -21.97 5.95 -14.51
N ALA A 11 -21.73 7.21 -14.12
CA ALA A 11 -20.70 7.56 -13.15
C ALA A 11 -20.99 6.98 -11.74
N ASN A 12 -22.26 7.01 -11.30
CA ASN A 12 -22.66 6.45 -10.00
C ASN A 12 -22.55 4.92 -9.97
N GLU A 13 -22.92 4.24 -11.06
CA GLU A 13 -22.75 2.80 -11.21
C GLU A 13 -21.29 2.38 -11.17
N ALA A 14 -20.43 3.07 -11.94
CA ALA A 14 -19.00 2.84 -11.92
C ALA A 14 -18.40 3.03 -10.52
N ARG A 15 -18.87 4.05 -9.77
CA ARG A 15 -18.46 4.27 -8.38
C ARG A 15 -18.84 3.10 -7.48
N ARG A 16 -20.09 2.62 -7.54
CA ARG A 16 -20.56 1.47 -6.75
C ARG A 16 -19.78 0.20 -7.08
N GLY A 17 -19.51 -0.04 -8.36
CA GLY A 17 -18.68 -1.17 -8.80
C GLY A 17 -17.27 -1.08 -8.21
N ALA A 18 -16.64 0.09 -8.26
CA ALA A 18 -15.31 0.33 -7.68
C ALA A 18 -15.29 0.17 -6.14
N ASP A 19 -16.34 0.60 -5.44
CA ASP A 19 -16.48 0.41 -3.99
C ASP A 19 -16.62 -1.07 -3.62
N THR A 20 -17.46 -1.79 -4.35
CA THR A 20 -17.68 -3.24 -4.15
C THR A 20 -16.39 -4.02 -4.38
N TYR A 21 -15.67 -3.73 -5.47
CA TYR A 21 -14.41 -4.38 -5.79
C TYR A 21 -13.34 -4.15 -4.71
N ARG A 22 -13.22 -2.92 -4.19
CA ARG A 22 -12.32 -2.62 -3.07
C ARG A 22 -12.72 -3.39 -1.79
N ALA A 23 -14.02 -3.48 -1.49
CA ALA A 23 -14.50 -4.20 -0.33
C ALA A 23 -14.19 -5.70 -0.40
N GLN A 24 -14.37 -6.31 -1.57
CA GLN A 24 -14.04 -7.72 -1.81
C GLN A 24 -12.57 -8.01 -1.52
N TRP A 25 -11.65 -7.20 -2.04
CA TRP A 25 -10.22 -7.35 -1.77
C TRP A 25 -9.86 -7.19 -0.30
N LEU A 26 -10.47 -6.23 0.41
CA LEU A 26 -10.26 -6.08 1.85
C LEU A 26 -10.79 -7.27 2.65
N MET A 27 -11.90 -7.88 2.23
CA MET A 27 -12.41 -9.12 2.83
C MET A 27 -11.45 -10.28 2.61
N LEU A 28 -10.92 -10.46 1.40
CA LEU A 28 -9.93 -11.51 1.12
C LEU A 28 -8.66 -11.35 1.97
N VAL A 29 -8.20 -10.11 2.19
CA VAL A 29 -7.08 -9.83 3.11
C VAL A 29 -7.45 -10.19 4.54
N HIS A 30 -8.67 -9.85 4.96
CA HIS A 30 -9.17 -10.15 6.29
C HIS A 30 -9.32 -11.64 6.57
N GLU A 31 -9.71 -12.42 5.56
CA GLU A 31 -9.83 -13.88 5.65
C GLU A 31 -8.47 -14.58 5.54
N GLY A 32 -7.39 -13.82 5.27
CA GLY A 32 -6.05 -14.37 5.07
C GLY A 32 -5.88 -15.11 3.74
N MET A 33 -6.82 -14.95 2.80
CA MET A 33 -6.79 -15.58 1.48
C MET A 33 -5.78 -14.91 0.55
N VAL A 34 -5.51 -13.62 0.77
CA VAL A 34 -4.50 -12.84 0.05
C VAL A 34 -3.73 -11.94 1.00
N THR A 35 -2.49 -11.61 0.64
CA THR A 35 -1.63 -10.71 1.41
C THR A 35 -1.72 -9.28 0.86
N PRO A 36 -1.27 -8.26 1.62
CA PRO A 36 -1.08 -6.91 1.08
C PRO A 36 -0.20 -6.87 -0.19
N GLY A 37 0.79 -7.76 -0.29
CA GLY A 37 1.64 -7.87 -1.48
C GLY A 37 0.87 -8.31 -2.74
N ASP A 38 -0.09 -9.22 -2.58
CA ASP A 38 -0.94 -9.67 -3.68
C ASP A 38 -1.84 -8.54 -4.17
N VAL A 39 -2.41 -7.74 -3.25
CA VAL A 39 -3.21 -6.56 -3.59
C VAL A 39 -2.39 -5.54 -4.37
N LEU A 40 -1.14 -5.30 -3.96
CA LEU A 40 -0.25 -4.37 -4.67
C LEU A 40 0.15 -4.88 -6.05
N THR A 41 0.37 -6.19 -6.18
CA THR A 41 0.65 -6.84 -7.47
C THR A 41 -0.51 -6.68 -8.44
N ASP A 42 -1.74 -6.96 -7.99
CA ASP A 42 -2.93 -6.81 -8.82
C ASP A 42 -3.17 -5.33 -9.19
N ALA A 43 -3.03 -4.42 -8.22
CA ALA A 43 -3.17 -2.98 -8.42
C ALA A 43 -2.18 -2.37 -9.42
N ALA A 44 -1.01 -2.99 -9.62
CA ALA A 44 -0.04 -2.59 -10.64
C ALA A 44 -0.50 -2.93 -12.07
N GLY A 45 -1.47 -3.84 -12.22
CA GLY A 45 -2.08 -4.20 -13.49
C GLY A 45 -3.02 -3.15 -14.07
N THR A 46 -3.37 -3.29 -15.35
CA THR A 46 -4.24 -2.33 -16.06
C THR A 46 -5.72 -2.42 -15.68
N GLN A 47 -6.15 -3.56 -15.15
CA GLN A 47 -7.56 -3.87 -14.84
C GLN A 47 -7.98 -3.44 -13.42
N ALA A 48 -7.03 -3.31 -12.49
CA ALA A 48 -7.31 -3.12 -11.07
C ALA A 48 -7.25 -1.64 -10.62
N ARG A 49 -7.58 -0.71 -11.53
CA ARG A 49 -7.58 0.75 -11.25
C ARG A 49 -8.33 1.17 -9.98
N PRO A 50 -9.47 0.54 -9.59
CA PRO A 50 -10.14 0.90 -8.35
C PRO A 50 -9.27 0.72 -7.09
N LEU A 51 -8.33 -0.22 -7.08
CA LEU A 51 -7.44 -0.48 -5.94
C LEU A 51 -6.48 0.69 -5.68
N LEU A 52 -6.12 1.46 -6.70
CA LEU A 52 -5.24 2.62 -6.56
C LEU A 52 -5.79 3.70 -5.61
N LYS A 53 -7.11 3.71 -5.37
CA LYS A 53 -7.78 4.61 -4.43
C LYS A 53 -7.85 4.08 -2.99
N LEU A 54 -7.48 2.83 -2.78
CA LEU A 54 -7.43 2.23 -1.45
C LEU A 54 -6.26 2.82 -0.66
N THR A 55 -6.50 3.21 0.59
CA THR A 55 -5.45 3.77 1.46
C THR A 55 -4.61 2.67 2.08
N LEU A 56 -3.31 2.89 2.29
CA LEU A 56 -2.47 1.92 3.01
C LEU A 56 -3.01 1.63 4.41
N ARG A 57 -3.66 2.62 5.04
CA ARG A 57 -4.38 2.43 6.30
C ARG A 57 -5.46 1.35 6.18
N GLN A 58 -6.32 1.42 5.16
CA GLN A 58 -7.38 0.42 4.94
C GLN A 58 -6.77 -0.96 4.69
N LEU A 59 -5.75 -1.05 3.84
CA LEU A 59 -5.07 -2.31 3.53
C LEU A 59 -4.46 -2.95 4.78
N LEU A 60 -3.73 -2.16 5.57
CA LEU A 60 -3.06 -2.63 6.77
C LEU A 60 -4.04 -3.05 7.86
N LEU A 61 -5.14 -2.31 8.04
CA LEU A 61 -6.17 -2.62 9.04
C LEU A 61 -7.04 -3.82 8.66
N ALA A 62 -7.12 -4.18 7.38
CA ALA A 62 -7.85 -5.37 6.96
C ALA A 62 -7.15 -6.66 7.42
N GLN A 63 -5.82 -6.64 7.57
CA GLN A 63 -5.07 -7.82 7.98
C GLN A 63 -5.48 -8.32 9.39
N PRO A 64 -5.60 -9.64 9.59
CA PRO A 64 -5.86 -10.23 10.91
C PRO A 64 -4.86 -9.79 11.98
N GLY A 65 -5.37 -9.33 13.13
CA GLY A 65 -4.52 -8.92 14.26
C GLY A 65 -3.81 -7.57 14.09
N TRP A 66 -4.10 -6.80 13.05
CA TRP A 66 -3.51 -5.47 12.86
C TRP A 66 -4.34 -4.36 13.50
N GLY A 67 -3.72 -3.68 14.46
CA GLY A 67 -4.27 -2.48 15.10
C GLY A 67 -3.84 -1.17 14.42
N ARG A 68 -4.53 -0.08 14.77
CA ARG A 68 -4.26 1.29 14.26
C ARG A 68 -2.83 1.74 14.52
N THR A 69 -2.29 1.48 15.71
CA THR A 69 -0.93 1.89 16.09
C THR A 69 0.11 1.26 15.18
N ARG A 70 0.01 -0.06 14.94
CA ARG A 70 0.93 -0.78 14.05
C ARG A 70 0.80 -0.30 12.60
N ALA A 71 -0.43 -0.10 12.12
CA ALA A 71 -0.65 0.42 10.77
C ALA A 71 -0.03 1.81 10.58
N TYR A 72 -0.17 2.70 11.56
CA TYR A 72 0.41 4.05 11.48
C TYR A 72 1.94 4.04 11.59
N ALA A 73 2.52 3.18 12.42
CA ALA A 73 3.98 3.04 12.49
C ALA A 73 4.58 2.65 11.13
N ILE A 74 3.94 1.74 10.40
CA ILE A 74 4.36 1.37 9.04
C ILE A 74 4.22 2.56 8.08
N ILE A 75 3.08 3.25 8.08
CA ILE A 75 2.86 4.39 7.19
C ILE A 75 3.86 5.52 7.48
N ASP A 76 4.14 5.80 8.76
CA ASP A 76 5.14 6.80 9.17
C ASP A 76 6.53 6.44 8.69
N LYS A 77 6.91 5.16 8.80
CA LYS A 77 8.19 4.66 8.27
C LYS A 77 8.26 4.83 6.75
N VAL A 78 7.20 4.50 6.02
CA VAL A 78 7.12 4.71 4.56
C VAL A 78 7.29 6.18 4.21
N LEU A 79 6.57 7.08 4.88
CA LEU A 79 6.65 8.53 4.64
C LEU A 79 8.03 9.09 4.95
N SER A 80 8.64 8.63 6.05
CA SER A 80 9.99 9.02 6.44
C SER A 80 11.04 8.57 5.43
N VAL A 81 11.02 7.31 4.99
CA VAL A 81 11.99 6.78 4.01
C VAL A 81 11.77 7.36 2.61
N ALA A 82 10.52 7.66 2.25
CA ALA A 82 10.19 8.31 0.99
C ALA A 82 10.42 9.83 0.99
N ASP A 83 10.81 10.42 2.12
CA ASP A 83 10.94 11.87 2.33
C ASP A 83 9.68 12.65 1.88
N ALA A 84 8.52 12.21 2.36
CA ALA A 84 7.22 12.73 1.95
C ALA A 84 6.43 13.34 3.12
N SER A 85 6.01 14.60 2.95
CA SER A 85 5.19 15.33 3.92
C SER A 85 3.71 15.38 3.50
N ILE A 86 3.01 14.25 3.58
CA ILE A 86 1.56 14.15 3.36
C ILE A 86 0.85 13.50 4.55
N ASP A 87 -0.45 13.74 4.69
CA ASP A 87 -1.21 13.12 5.77
C ASP A 87 -1.32 11.60 5.57
N ARG A 88 -1.24 10.83 6.67
CA ARG A 88 -1.33 9.36 6.66
C ARG A 88 -2.57 8.82 5.95
N ARG A 89 -3.69 9.55 6.01
CA ARG A 89 -4.96 9.17 5.38
C ARG A 89 -4.94 9.37 3.86
N GLN A 90 -3.98 10.13 3.34
CA GLN A 90 -3.80 10.40 1.91
C GLN A 90 -2.86 9.41 1.23
N VAL A 91 -2.19 8.54 1.99
CA VAL A 91 -1.26 7.53 1.46
C VAL A 91 -2.07 6.39 0.83
N THR A 92 -2.27 6.43 -0.48
CA THR A 92 -2.96 5.39 -1.24
C THR A 92 -2.01 4.43 -1.95
N ILE A 93 -2.54 3.30 -2.41
CA ILE A 93 -1.82 2.40 -3.31
C ILE A 93 -1.38 3.15 -4.58
N GLY A 94 -2.22 4.04 -5.13
CA GLY A 94 -1.86 4.86 -6.28
C GLY A 94 -0.72 5.86 -6.01
N TRP A 95 -0.65 6.41 -4.79
CA TRP A 95 0.50 7.22 -4.39
C TRP A 95 1.77 6.36 -4.29
N LEU A 96 1.65 5.15 -3.74
CA LEU A 96 2.76 4.21 -3.54
C LEU A 96 3.35 3.73 -4.86
N LEU A 97 2.49 3.39 -5.83
CA LEU A 97 2.84 2.86 -7.15
C LEU A 97 3.01 3.94 -8.23
N ASP A 98 3.05 5.22 -7.84
CA ASP A 98 3.19 6.33 -8.77
C ASP A 98 4.54 6.24 -9.52
N PRO A 99 4.53 6.08 -10.86
CA PRO A 99 5.77 5.94 -11.65
C PRO A 99 6.66 7.18 -11.57
N ARG A 100 6.09 8.37 -11.29
CA ARG A 100 6.86 9.61 -11.13
C ARG A 100 7.79 9.60 -9.93
N ALA A 101 7.57 8.70 -8.98
CA ALA A 101 8.47 8.54 -7.83
C ALA A 101 9.73 7.72 -8.16
N GLY A 102 9.82 7.12 -9.36
CA GLY A 102 10.96 6.27 -9.76
C GLY A 102 11.14 5.05 -8.87
N GLY A 103 10.04 4.48 -8.35
CA GLY A 103 10.07 3.32 -7.45
C GLY A 103 10.43 3.63 -5.99
N ARG A 104 10.87 4.84 -5.65
CA ARG A 104 11.31 5.21 -4.28
C ARG A 104 10.24 4.94 -3.20
N ARG A 105 8.97 5.27 -3.48
CA ARG A 105 7.86 5.05 -2.55
C ARG A 105 7.61 3.57 -2.31
N PHE A 106 7.64 2.75 -3.37
CA PHE A 106 7.50 1.31 -3.25
C PHE A 106 8.70 0.67 -2.53
N ALA A 107 9.91 1.14 -2.78
CA ALA A 107 11.09 0.71 -2.02
C ALA A 107 10.98 1.05 -0.52
N ALA A 108 10.45 2.23 -0.19
CA ALA A 108 10.16 2.62 1.20
C ALA A 108 9.12 1.70 1.87
N TRP A 109 8.12 1.23 1.11
CA TRP A 109 7.20 0.20 1.58
C TRP A 109 7.91 -1.12 1.90
N LEU A 110 8.75 -1.61 1.00
CA LEU A 110 9.52 -2.84 1.22
C LEU A 110 10.40 -2.74 2.48
N ASP A 111 11.08 -1.62 2.69
CA ASP A 111 11.87 -1.35 3.90
C ASP A 111 11.03 -1.34 5.18
N ALA A 112 9.78 -0.86 5.10
CA ALA A 112 8.90 -0.76 6.25
C ALA A 112 8.28 -2.10 6.65
N ILE A 113 7.91 -2.96 5.69
CA ILE A 113 7.25 -4.25 5.97
C ILE A 113 8.22 -5.39 6.26
N ASP A 114 9.43 -5.30 5.72
CA ASP A 114 10.53 -6.23 5.97
C ASP A 114 11.72 -5.43 6.51
N PRO A 115 11.66 -4.97 7.78
CA PRO A 115 12.79 -4.29 8.36
C PRO A 115 13.95 -5.28 8.37
N ARG A 116 15.01 -4.95 7.61
CA ARG A 116 16.24 -5.75 7.59
C ARG A 116 16.60 -6.06 9.03
N LYS A 117 16.50 -7.34 9.43
CA LYS A 117 17.09 -7.78 10.70
C LYS A 117 18.54 -7.33 10.60
N GLU A 118 18.96 -6.46 11.52
CA GLU A 118 20.38 -6.20 11.71
C GLU A 118 21.07 -7.56 11.71
N LEU A 119 22.04 -7.73 10.82
CA LEU A 119 22.90 -8.90 10.80
C LEU A 119 23.81 -8.82 12.03
N SER A 120 23.22 -8.97 13.23
CA SER A 120 23.91 -9.14 14.50
C SER A 120 24.26 -10.61 14.74
N ALA A 121 24.38 -11.40 13.66
CA ALA A 121 24.97 -12.73 13.72
C ALA A 121 26.41 -12.61 14.24
N PRO A 122 26.76 -13.22 15.38
CA PRO A 122 28.13 -13.25 15.87
C PRO A 122 28.99 -13.96 14.82
N GLY A 123 29.85 -13.22 14.10
CA GLY A 123 30.74 -13.79 13.09
C GLY A 123 30.78 -13.08 11.73
N PHE A 124 30.00 -12.02 11.50
CA PHE A 124 30.19 -11.20 10.29
C PHE A 124 31.48 -10.36 10.42
N PRO A 125 32.43 -10.40 9.46
CA PRO A 125 33.81 -9.89 9.64
C PRO A 125 33.96 -8.38 9.95
N HIS A 126 32.87 -7.61 9.91
CA HIS A 126 32.89 -6.15 10.09
C HIS A 126 31.78 -5.61 11.00
N ALA A 127 31.08 -6.47 11.75
CA ALA A 127 30.19 -5.98 12.80
C ALA A 127 31.05 -5.31 13.87
N LYS A 128 30.95 -3.97 13.98
CA LYS A 128 31.76 -3.16 14.90
C LYS A 128 31.68 -3.75 16.30
N LYS A 129 32.85 -4.03 16.89
CA LYS A 129 32.96 -4.16 18.34
C LYS A 129 32.79 -2.77 18.92
N GLU A 130 31.67 -2.50 19.58
CA GLU A 130 31.59 -1.34 20.46
C GLU A 130 32.57 -1.59 21.63
N GLN A 131 33.47 -0.62 21.83
CA GLN A 131 34.33 -0.52 23.00
C GLN A 131 33.61 0.27 24.08
#